data_AF-A0A6P0XXN1-F1
#
_entry.id   AF-A0A6P0XXN1-F1
#
_cell.length_a   1.000
_cell.length_b   1.000
_cell.length_c   1.000
_cell.angle_alpha   90.00
_cell.angle_beta   90.00
_cell.angle_gamma   90.00
#
_symmetry.space_group_name_H-M   'P 1'
#
loop_
_entity.id
_entity.type
_entity.pdbx_description
1 polymer ?
#
loop_
_entity_poly.entity_id
_entity_poly.type
_entity_poly.pdbx_seq_one_letter_code
_entity_poly.pdbx_strand_id
1 'polypeptide(L)'
;QRKIDHILSEIPPITLYGYYGGGYDYTYAHQIVYAIADSKILAVEKALQAAQMLRVEDSDLKFSSDECEDSRKLCQFFIAKLGDQKIYSLSFWDIGYIFEVAETPTGDWLGVRKMVEFDYNP
;
A
#
# COMPACT_ATOMS: atom_id res chain seq x y z
N GLN A 1 -7.71 -1.25 -24.21
CA GLN A 1 -6.38 -0.80 -23.74
C GLN A 1 -5.91 0.44 -24.49
N ARG A 2 -5.32 0.32 -25.70
CA ARG A 2 -4.57 1.40 -26.38
C ARG A 2 -5.28 2.75 -26.51
N LYS A 3 -6.61 2.77 -26.66
CA LYS A 3 -7.38 4.02 -26.74
C LYS A 3 -7.45 4.77 -25.40
N ILE A 4 -7.57 4.05 -24.28
CA ILE A 4 -7.61 4.66 -22.94
C ILE A 4 -6.21 5.12 -22.54
N ASP A 5 -5.19 4.28 -22.78
CA ASP A 5 -3.79 4.65 -22.53
C ASP A 5 -3.41 5.94 -23.25
N HIS A 6 -3.83 6.07 -24.51
CA HIS A 6 -3.60 7.26 -25.30
C HIS A 6 -4.31 8.49 -24.71
N ILE A 7 -5.60 8.39 -24.37
CA ILE A 7 -6.35 9.49 -23.75
C ILE A 7 -5.68 9.92 -22.44
N LEU A 8 -5.31 8.97 -21.57
CA LEU A 8 -4.69 9.28 -20.28
C LEU A 8 -3.30 9.89 -20.43
N SER A 9 -2.55 9.56 -21.49
CA SER A 9 -1.26 10.19 -21.77
C SER A 9 -1.37 11.66 -22.22
N GLU A 10 -2.55 12.07 -22.69
CA GLU A 10 -2.82 13.45 -23.12
C GLU A 10 -3.37 14.33 -21.99
N ILE A 11 -3.86 13.72 -20.90
CA ILE A 11 -4.37 14.45 -19.74
C ILE A 11 -3.18 14.85 -18.86
N PRO A 12 -2.91 16.16 -18.69
CA PRO A 12 -1.83 16.61 -17.82
C PRO A 12 -2.14 16.26 -16.36
N PRO A 13 -1.11 16.06 -15.51
CA PRO A 13 -1.31 15.88 -14.08
C PRO A 13 -2.12 17.02 -13.46
N ILE A 14 -3.00 16.67 -12.53
CA ILE A 14 -3.79 17.61 -11.74
C ILE A 14 -2.94 17.99 -10.53
N THR A 15 -2.54 19.26 -10.46
CA THR A 15 -1.83 19.78 -9.29
C THR A 15 -2.84 20.13 -8.21
N LEU A 16 -2.74 19.47 -7.05
CA LEU A 16 -3.52 19.81 -5.87
C LEU A 16 -2.59 20.40 -4.80
N TYR A 17 -3.12 21.38 -4.07
CA TYR A 17 -2.45 21.97 -2.93
C TYR A 17 -2.73 21.11 -1.69
N GLY A 18 -1.66 20.65 -1.04
CA GLY A 18 -1.75 19.93 0.23
C GLY A 18 -1.36 20.86 1.37
N TYR A 19 -2.32 21.22 2.22
CA TYR A 19 -2.01 21.90 3.48
C TYR A 19 -1.72 20.85 4.56
N TYR A 20 -0.44 20.59 4.78
CA TYR A 20 0.04 19.77 5.88
C TYR A 20 0.68 20.70 6.89
N GLY A 21 0.28 20.60 8.16
CA GLY A 21 0.56 21.60 9.19
C GLY A 21 2.04 21.99 9.27
N GLY A 22 2.32 23.24 9.67
CA GLY A 22 3.69 23.78 9.78
C GLY A 22 4.00 24.94 8.83
N GLY A 23 3.05 25.36 7.99
CA GLY A 23 3.20 26.55 7.14
C GLY A 23 4.03 26.33 5.87
N TYR A 24 4.23 25.08 5.47
CA TYR A 24 4.89 24.73 4.21
C TYR A 24 3.84 24.53 3.11
N ASP A 25 4.07 25.15 1.96
CA ASP A 25 3.24 25.00 0.77
C ASP A 25 3.69 23.78 -0.04
N TYR A 26 2.99 22.66 0.12
CA TYR A 26 3.24 21.47 -0.71
C TYR A 26 2.27 21.40 -1.89
N THR A 27 2.82 21.06 -3.05
CA THR A 27 2.02 20.78 -4.25
C THR A 27 2.35 19.39 -4.75
N TYR A 28 1.31 18.64 -5.09
CA TYR A 28 1.43 17.27 -5.52
C TYR A 28 0.75 17.09 -6.87
N ALA A 29 1.44 16.38 -7.78
CA ALA A 29 0.96 16.07 -9.10
C ALA A 29 0.20 14.75 -9.06
N HIS A 30 -1.11 14.80 -9.27
CA HIS A 30 -1.96 13.62 -9.31
C HIS A 30 -2.27 13.24 -10.76
N GLN A 31 -2.21 11.95 -11.08
CA GLN A 31 -2.58 11.45 -12.41
C GLN A 31 -3.75 10.48 -12.29
N ILE A 32 -4.66 10.52 -13.26
CA ILE A 32 -5.71 9.52 -13.37
C ILE A 32 -5.08 8.21 -13.84
N VAL A 33 -5.21 7.17 -13.03
CA VAL A 33 -4.80 5.81 -13.38
C VAL A 33 -6.03 4.93 -13.60
N TYR A 34 -5.84 3.82 -14.30
CA TYR A 34 -6.89 2.81 -14.50
C TYR A 34 -6.29 1.42 -14.57
N ALA A 35 -7.13 0.41 -14.35
CA ALA A 35 -6.77 -0.98 -14.59
C ALA A 35 -7.94 -1.75 -15.22
N ILE A 36 -7.60 -2.79 -15.96
CA ILE A 36 -8.55 -3.75 -16.53
C ILE A 36 -8.16 -5.14 -16.03
N ALA A 37 -9.17 -5.91 -15.62
CA ALA A 37 -9.00 -7.30 -15.22
C ALA A 37 -10.28 -8.09 -15.49
N ASP A 38 -10.18 -9.42 -15.39
CA ASP A 38 -11.28 -10.36 -15.64
C ASP A 38 -12.36 -10.34 -14.54
N SER A 39 -12.10 -9.65 -13.43
CA SER A 39 -13.06 -9.43 -12.35
C SER A 39 -12.97 -8.02 -11.79
N LYS A 40 -14.08 -7.56 -11.21
CA LYS A 40 -14.15 -6.25 -10.56
C LYS A 40 -13.15 -6.13 -9.41
N ILE A 41 -12.99 -7.18 -8.60
CA ILE A 41 -12.07 -7.19 -7.45
C ILE A 41 -10.63 -7.01 -7.94
N LEU A 42 -10.22 -7.81 -8.93
CA LEU A 42 -8.87 -7.73 -9.48
C LEU A 42 -8.61 -6.40 -10.21
N ALA A 43 -9.64 -5.81 -10.84
CA ALA A 43 -9.51 -4.50 -11.47
C ALA A 43 -9.29 -3.40 -10.41
N VAL A 44 -9.98 -3.46 -9.28
CA VAL A 44 -9.79 -2.53 -8.16
C VAL A 44 -8.40 -2.69 -7.55
N GLU A 45 -7.96 -3.92 -7.28
CA GLU A 45 -6.63 -4.20 -6.73
C GLU A 45 -5.52 -3.62 -7.63
N LYS A 46 -5.58 -3.91 -8.94
CA LYS A 46 -4.61 -3.39 -9.91
C LYS A 46 -4.66 -1.87 -10.04
N ALA A 47 -5.84 -1.26 -9.93
CA ALA A 47 -5.97 0.20 -10.00
C ALA A 47 -5.35 0.86 -8.76
N LEU A 48 -5.53 0.29 -7.57
CA LEU A 48 -4.89 0.77 -6.34
C LEU A 48 -3.37 0.59 -6.40
N GLN A 49 -2.87 -0.52 -6.94
CA GLN A 49 -1.44 -0.73 -7.17
C GLN A 49 -0.86 0.27 -8.18
N ALA A 50 -1.58 0.53 -9.28
CA ALA A 50 -1.18 1.53 -10.28
C ALA A 50 -1.17 2.95 -9.70
N ALA A 51 -2.06 3.23 -8.75
CA ALA A 51 -2.12 4.50 -8.02
C ALA A 51 -1.07 4.59 -6.90
N GLN A 52 -0.24 3.56 -6.68
CA GLN A 52 0.68 3.43 -5.54
C GLN A 52 -0.03 3.44 -4.15
N MET A 53 -1.35 3.35 -4.14
CA MET A 53 -2.18 3.28 -2.93
C MET A 53 -2.21 1.89 -2.30
N LEU A 54 -1.79 0.86 -3.02
CA LEU A 54 -1.67 -0.50 -2.52
C LEU A 54 -0.31 -1.09 -2.94
N ARG A 55 0.46 -1.56 -1.97
CA ARG A 55 1.64 -2.39 -2.18
C ARG A 55 1.39 -3.75 -1.54
N VAL A 56 1.63 -4.81 -2.31
CA VAL A 56 1.54 -6.19 -1.82
C VAL A 56 2.92 -6.79 -1.90
N GLU A 57 3.42 -7.30 -0.79
CA GLU A 57 4.75 -7.85 -0.68
C GLU A 57 4.69 -9.23 -0.04
N ASP A 58 5.41 -10.18 -0.63
CA ASP A 58 5.75 -11.40 0.08
C ASP A 58 6.85 -11.04 1.10
N SER A 59 6.66 -11.50 2.34
CA SER A 59 7.61 -11.25 3.41
C SER A 59 8.83 -12.15 3.25
N ASP A 60 9.70 -11.82 2.29
CA ASP A 60 11.05 -12.40 2.19
C ASP A 60 12.01 -11.78 3.23
N LEU A 61 11.48 -11.15 4.28
CA LEU A 61 12.19 -10.19 5.10
C LEU A 61 13.22 -10.85 6.04
N LYS A 62 14.44 -10.93 5.51
CA LYS A 62 15.64 -10.48 6.24
C LYS A 62 15.46 -8.99 6.57
N PHE A 63 14.71 -8.67 7.62
CA PHE A 63 14.54 -7.29 8.09
C PHE A 63 15.92 -6.63 8.27
N SER A 64 16.17 -5.51 7.57
CA SER A 64 17.24 -4.59 7.97
C SER A 64 16.85 -3.94 9.29
N SER A 65 17.77 -3.94 10.22
CA SER A 65 17.62 -3.86 11.68
C SER A 65 16.97 -2.60 12.29
N ASP A 66 16.52 -1.62 11.51
CA ASP A 66 16.43 -0.24 12.00
C ASP A 66 15.02 0.31 12.26
N GLU A 67 13.95 -0.42 11.93
CA GLU A 67 12.57 0.05 12.18
C GLU A 67 11.84 -0.69 13.30
N CYS A 68 11.83 -0.03 14.47
CA CYS A 68 10.97 -0.23 15.65
C CYS A 68 11.13 -1.57 16.42
N GLU A 69 11.23 -1.51 17.74
CA GLU A 69 11.47 -2.68 18.59
C GLU A 69 10.23 -3.54 18.82
N ASP A 70 9.03 -2.93 18.83
CA ASP A 70 7.78 -3.64 19.09
C ASP A 70 7.23 -4.35 17.84
N SER A 71 7.47 -3.81 16.64
CA SER A 71 7.16 -4.48 15.37
C SER A 71 7.95 -5.78 15.23
N ARG A 72 9.22 -5.81 15.68
CA ARG A 72 10.09 -6.99 15.63
C ARG A 72 9.53 -8.20 16.38
N LYS A 73 8.95 -8.01 17.58
CA LYS A 73 8.39 -9.13 18.38
C LYS A 73 7.17 -9.75 17.72
N LEU A 74 6.31 -8.91 17.15
CA LEU A 74 5.10 -9.36 16.47
C LEU A 74 5.46 -10.10 15.18
N CYS A 75 6.36 -9.54 14.36
CA CYS A 75 6.84 -10.20 13.15
C CYS A 75 7.52 -11.55 13.46
N GLN A 76 8.38 -11.61 14.47
CA GLN A 76 9.02 -12.86 14.91
C GLN A 76 8.00 -13.91 15.35
N PHE A 77 6.95 -13.50 16.07
CA PHE A 77 5.86 -14.40 16.46
C PHE A 77 5.15 -14.96 15.22
N PHE A 78 4.81 -14.12 14.25
CA PHE A 78 4.13 -14.53 13.02
C PHE A 78 4.98 -15.50 12.20
N ILE A 79 6.25 -15.16 11.95
CA ILE A 79 7.20 -16.03 11.23
C ILE A 79 7.33 -17.39 11.93
N ALA A 80 7.52 -17.39 13.26
CA ALA A 80 7.72 -18.62 14.01
C ALA A 80 6.50 -19.55 14.05
N LYS A 81 5.29 -19.04 13.80
CA LYS A 81 4.04 -19.81 13.93
C LYS A 81 3.37 -20.12 12.61
N LEU A 82 3.56 -19.29 11.60
CA LEU A 82 2.73 -19.30 10.38
C LEU A 82 3.57 -19.38 9.10
N GLY A 83 4.89 -19.18 9.17
CA GLY A 83 5.77 -19.26 8.02
C GLY A 83 5.57 -18.07 7.08
N ASP A 84 5.15 -18.35 5.85
CA ASP A 84 5.05 -17.36 4.77
C ASP A 84 3.97 -16.31 5.08
N GLN A 85 4.38 -15.05 5.03
CA GLN A 85 3.54 -13.91 5.36
C GLN A 85 3.38 -13.00 4.13
N LYS A 86 2.18 -12.45 3.97
CA LYS A 86 1.90 -11.37 3.02
C LYS A 86 1.68 -10.06 3.74
N ILE A 87 2.27 -9.00 3.20
CA ILE A 87 2.12 -7.64 3.70
C ILE A 87 1.34 -6.83 2.68
N TYR A 88 0.25 -6.22 3.13
CA TYR A 88 -0.56 -5.28 2.35
C TYR A 88 -0.40 -3.90 2.96
N SER A 89 0.26 -3.00 2.25
CA SER A 89 0.39 -1.61 2.66
C SER A 89 -0.56 -0.78 1.83
N LEU A 90 -1.56 -0.18 2.50
CA LEU A 90 -2.51 0.74 1.90
C LEU A 90 -2.17 2.16 2.33
N SER A 91 -2.15 3.08 1.38
CA SER A 91 -1.81 4.48 1.60
C SER A 91 -2.95 5.37 1.11
N PHE A 92 -3.44 6.24 1.98
CA PHE A 92 -4.49 7.21 1.70
C PHE A 92 -4.06 8.58 2.21
N TRP A 93 -3.37 9.35 1.35
CA TRP A 93 -2.96 10.73 1.65
C TRP A 93 -2.06 10.83 2.88
N ASP A 94 -2.63 11.05 4.05
CA ASP A 94 -1.97 11.21 5.34
C ASP A 94 -2.11 9.97 6.25
N ILE A 95 -2.90 8.97 5.86
CA ILE A 95 -3.14 7.77 6.66
C ILE A 95 -2.77 6.52 5.86
N GLY A 96 -1.93 5.68 6.46
CA GLY A 96 -1.61 4.35 5.97
C GLY A 96 -2.17 3.24 6.86
N TYR A 97 -2.50 2.11 6.25
CA TYR A 97 -2.79 0.87 6.94
C TYR A 97 -1.87 -0.23 6.44
N ILE A 98 -1.21 -0.92 7.36
CA ILE A 98 -0.39 -2.09 7.04
C ILE A 98 -1.10 -3.31 7.61
N PHE A 99 -1.39 -4.28 6.75
CA PHE A 99 -1.94 -5.57 7.11
C PHE A 99 -0.89 -6.63 6.89
N GLU A 100 -0.54 -7.30 7.96
CA GLU A 100 0.41 -8.40 8.00
C GLU A 100 -0.41 -9.67 8.22
N VAL A 101 -0.52 -10.51 7.19
CA VAL A 101 -1.40 -11.69 7.22
C VAL A 101 -0.62 -12.94 6.83
N ALA A 102 -0.98 -14.07 7.43
CA ALA A 102 -0.43 -15.38 7.10
C ALA A 102 -1.53 -16.45 7.21
N GLU A 103 -1.35 -17.53 6.45
CA GLU A 103 -2.25 -18.68 6.47
C GLU A 103 -1.85 -19.62 7.61
N THR A 104 -2.82 -20.10 8.38
CA THR A 104 -2.60 -21.09 9.44
C THR A 104 -2.40 -22.48 8.83
N PRO A 105 -1.86 -23.45 9.61
CA PRO A 105 -1.88 -24.85 9.22
C PRO A 105 -3.28 -25.43 8.95
N THR A 106 -4.36 -24.76 9.42
CA THR A 106 -5.75 -25.15 9.17
C THR A 106 -6.34 -24.54 7.90
N GLY A 107 -5.60 -23.66 7.20
CA GLY A 107 -6.05 -22.93 6.01
C GLY A 107 -6.82 -21.64 6.30
N ASP A 108 -6.86 -21.21 7.57
CA ASP A 108 -7.48 -19.94 7.98
C ASP A 108 -6.48 -18.80 7.84
N TRP A 109 -6.95 -17.59 7.57
CA TRP A 109 -6.08 -16.42 7.50
C TRP A 109 -6.13 -15.64 8.81
N LEU A 110 -4.96 -15.32 9.36
CA LEU A 110 -4.84 -14.48 10.55
C LEU A 110 -3.84 -13.35 10.29
N GLY A 111 -4.01 -12.24 11.00
CA GLY A 111 -3.14 -11.11 10.79
C GLY A 111 -3.26 -10.01 11.83
N VAL A 112 -2.43 -9.00 11.64
CA VAL A 112 -2.40 -7.78 12.44
C VAL A 112 -2.56 -6.58 11.53
N ARG A 113 -3.25 -5.56 12.04
CA ARG A 113 -3.42 -4.27 11.39
C ARG A 113 -2.62 -3.24 12.17
N LYS A 114 -1.83 -2.46 11.45
CA LYS A 114 -1.15 -1.26 11.95
C LYS A 114 -1.72 -0.05 11.23
N MET A 115 -1.87 1.05 11.94
CA MET A 115 -2.18 2.35 11.37
C MET A 115 -0.92 3.20 11.47
N VAL A 116 -0.62 3.93 10.40
CA VAL A 116 0.51 4.86 10.35
C VAL A 116 -0.03 6.19 9.86
N GLU A 117 0.38 7.27 10.52
CA GLU A 117 0.06 8.64 10.10
C GLU A 117 1.32 9.25 9.50
N PHE A 118 1.16 9.97 8.40
CA PHE A 118 2.23 10.64 7.69
C PHE A 118 1.82 12.09 7.45
N ASP A 119 2.78 13.01 7.49
CA ASP A 119 2.52 14.38 7.04
C ASP A 119 2.16 14.39 5.54
N TYR A 120 2.63 13.44 4.75
CA TYR A 120 2.14 13.15 3.39
C TYR A 120 2.70 11.80 2.91
N ASN A 121 1.88 11.04 2.20
CA ASN A 121 2.25 9.76 1.59
C ASN A 121 1.77 9.76 0.12
N PRO A 122 2.67 10.02 -0.86
CA PRO A 122 2.33 10.12 -2.28
C PRO A 122 1.71 8.85 -2.87
#